data_AF-A0A132HYJ4-F1
#
_entry.id   AF-A0A132HYJ4-F1
#
_cell.length_a   1.000
_cell.length_b   1.000
_cell.length_c   1.000
_cell.angle_alpha   90.00
_cell.angle_beta   90.00
_cell.angle_gamma   90.00
#
_symmetry.space_group_name_H-M   'P 1'
#
loop_
_entity.id
_entity.type
_entity.pdbx_description
1 polymer ?
#
loop_
_entity_poly.entity_id
_entity_poly.type
_entity_poly.pdbx_seq_one_letter_code
_entity_poly.pdbx_strand_id
1 'polypeptide(L)'
;MIIKFIFAFLCGVLYVIGLPFGLNYEETSVYICIYFCPLLCVACALFTTYKAIRKKKSAFIVVNSIISVLYILITWGIFAHYSRLSIHEQFNDCMWKLYGLSDHIGISYEAVNLLIYVVLLSAIILFHLFEVLAIDGKLKKK
;
A
#
# COMPACT_ATOMS: atom_id res chain seq x y z
N MET A 1 16.39 3.15 -18.27
CA MET A 1 17.54 2.57 -17.56
C MET A 1 17.41 2.76 -16.05
N ILE A 2 17.25 4.00 -15.56
CA ILE A 2 17.12 4.30 -14.12
C ILE A 2 15.94 3.55 -13.45
N ILE A 3 14.75 3.56 -14.06
CA ILE A 3 13.56 2.87 -13.53
C ILE A 3 13.82 1.38 -13.30
N LYS A 4 14.47 0.70 -14.25
CA LYS A 4 14.80 -0.72 -14.15
C LYS A 4 15.79 -1.01 -13.03
N PHE A 5 16.76 -0.11 -12.81
CA PHE A 5 17.71 -0.22 -11.71
C PHE A 5 17.03 -0.08 -10.34
N ILE A 6 16.16 0.93 -10.18
CA ILE A 6 15.39 1.15 -8.95
C ILE A 6 14.49 -0.06 -8.68
N PHE A 7 13.80 -0.55 -9.70
CA PHE A 7 12.95 -1.73 -9.58
C PHE A 7 13.74 -2.96 -9.15
N ALA A 8 14.86 -3.26 -9.82
CA ALA A 8 15.72 -4.40 -9.46
C ALA A 8 16.26 -4.29 -8.03
N PHE A 9 16.66 -3.08 -7.61
CA PHE A 9 17.10 -2.83 -6.24
C PHE A 9 15.98 -3.15 -5.23
N LEU A 10 14.76 -2.68 -5.48
CA LEU A 10 13.61 -2.95 -4.59
C LEU A 10 13.22 -4.42 -4.57
N CYS A 11 13.28 -5.12 -5.70
CA CYS A 11 13.11 -6.58 -5.74
C CYS A 11 14.16 -7.29 -4.87
N GLY A 12 15.42 -6.83 -4.91
CA GLY A 12 16.48 -7.31 -4.03
C GLY A 12 16.20 -7.04 -2.56
N VAL A 13 15.70 -5.85 -2.21
CA VAL A 13 15.29 -5.52 -0.83
C VAL A 13 14.16 -6.43 -0.37
N LEU A 14 13.14 -6.66 -1.19
CA LEU A 14 12.04 -7.60 -0.87
C LEU A 14 12.60 -9.00 -0.60
N TYR A 15 13.49 -9.50 -1.45
CA TYR A 15 14.12 -10.80 -1.24
C TYR A 15 14.87 -10.87 0.10
N VAL A 16 15.67 -9.85 0.43
CA VAL A 16 16.41 -9.78 1.71
C VAL A 16 15.47 -9.74 2.91
N ILE A 17 14.32 -9.07 2.82
CA ILE A 17 13.30 -9.05 3.89
C ILE A 17 12.71 -10.45 4.12
N GLY A 18 12.61 -11.27 3.08
CA GLY A 18 12.08 -12.64 3.16
C GLY A 18 13.03 -13.65 3.80
N LEU A 19 14.35 -13.44 3.65
CA LEU A 19 15.38 -14.39 4.10
C LEU A 19 15.26 -14.82 5.58
N PRO A 20 15.04 -13.92 6.56
CA PRO A 20 14.90 -14.31 7.97
C PRO A 20 13.72 -15.24 8.25
N PHE A 21 12.74 -15.29 7.34
CA PHE A 21 11.53 -16.10 7.46
C PHE A 21 11.57 -17.36 6.59
N GLY A 22 12.69 -17.62 5.89
CA GLY A 22 12.81 -18.74 4.96
C GLY A 22 11.94 -18.58 3.69
N LEU A 23 11.48 -17.36 3.39
CA LEU A 23 10.61 -17.08 2.26
C LEU A 23 11.42 -16.81 1.00
N ASN A 24 10.93 -17.29 -0.14
CA ASN A 24 11.45 -16.92 -1.44
C ASN A 24 10.91 -15.54 -1.91
N TYR A 25 11.37 -15.08 -3.07
CA TYR A 25 10.96 -13.78 -3.60
C TYR A 25 9.45 -13.69 -3.90
N GLU A 26 8.85 -14.75 -4.46
CA GLU A 26 7.43 -14.78 -4.81
C GLU A 26 6.57 -14.69 -3.54
N GLU A 27 6.87 -15.54 -2.55
CA GLU A 27 6.20 -15.54 -1.25
C GLU A 27 6.30 -14.19 -0.57
N THR A 28 7.51 -13.62 -0.53
CA THR A 28 7.74 -12.32 0.10
C THR A 28 6.99 -11.20 -0.61
N SER A 29 6.98 -11.22 -1.95
CA SER A 29 6.24 -10.25 -2.76
C SER A 29 4.73 -10.35 -2.49
N VAL A 30 4.18 -11.57 -2.42
CA VAL A 30 2.77 -11.78 -2.12
C VAL A 30 2.44 -11.28 -0.71
N TYR A 31 3.17 -11.71 0.32
CA TYR A 31 2.92 -11.28 1.69
C TYR A 31 3.06 -9.78 1.89
N ILE A 32 4.03 -9.13 1.24
CA ILE A 32 4.22 -7.69 1.38
C ILE A 32 3.25 -6.91 0.50
N CYS A 33 3.27 -7.14 -0.80
CA CYS A 33 2.56 -6.30 -1.77
C CYS A 33 1.05 -6.56 -1.79
N ILE A 34 0.61 -7.82 -1.68
CA ILE A 34 -0.83 -8.16 -1.72
C ILE A 34 -1.46 -8.02 -0.33
N TYR A 35 -0.77 -8.44 0.73
CA TYR A 35 -1.36 -8.49 2.07
C TYR A 35 -0.94 -7.31 2.96
N PHE A 36 0.35 -7.07 3.14
CA PHE A 36 0.83 -6.06 4.09
C PHE A 36 0.54 -4.62 3.66
N CYS A 37 0.76 -4.26 2.39
CA CYS A 37 0.55 -2.89 1.90
C CYS A 37 -0.90 -2.41 2.10
N PRO A 38 -1.96 -3.16 1.71
CA PRO A 38 -3.34 -2.75 1.98
C PRO A 38 -3.66 -2.66 3.48
N LEU A 39 -3.16 -3.61 4.30
CA LEU A 39 -3.33 -3.57 5.75
C LEU A 39 -2.68 -2.34 6.37
N LEU A 40 -1.51 -1.93 5.87
CA LEU A 40 -0.82 -0.72 6.31
C LEU A 40 -1.66 0.53 6.03
N CYS A 41 -2.28 0.63 4.86
CA CYS A 41 -3.21 1.72 4.54
C CYS A 41 -4.38 1.77 5.54
N VAL A 42 -5.01 0.62 5.84
CA VAL A 42 -6.07 0.53 6.86
C VAL A 42 -5.56 0.99 8.23
N ALA A 43 -4.39 0.52 8.66
CA ALA A 43 -3.81 0.88 9.95
C ALA A 43 -3.55 2.40 10.05
N CYS A 44 -3.02 3.02 9.00
CA CYS A 44 -2.82 4.47 8.96
C CYS A 44 -4.13 5.26 9.07
N ALA A 45 -5.18 4.84 8.36
CA ALA A 45 -6.49 5.50 8.41
C ALA A 45 -7.16 5.35 9.79
N LEU A 46 -7.11 4.15 10.38
CA LEU A 46 -7.64 3.89 11.72
C LEU A 46 -6.89 4.68 12.80
N PHE A 47 -5.56 4.74 12.72
CA PHE A 47 -4.74 5.53 13.64
C PHE A 47 -5.11 7.02 13.59
N THR A 48 -5.26 7.55 12.38
CA THR A 48 -5.63 8.96 12.16
C THR A 48 -7.05 9.24 12.67
N THR A 49 -8.00 8.33 12.39
CA THR A 49 -9.38 8.39 12.92
C THR A 49 -9.39 8.42 14.45
N TYR A 50 -8.68 7.48 15.09
CA TYR A 50 -8.57 7.40 16.55
C TYR A 50 -8.03 8.70 17.14
N LYS A 51 -7.00 9.27 16.51
CA LYS A 51 -6.39 10.53 16.94
C LYS A 51 -7.36 11.71 16.79
N ALA A 52 -8.10 11.77 15.68
CA ALA A 52 -9.13 12.79 15.46
C ALA A 52 -10.25 12.73 16.51
N ILE A 53 -10.68 11.52 16.90
CA ILE A 53 -11.65 11.29 17.97
C ILE A 53 -11.11 11.81 19.31
N ARG A 54 -9.88 11.43 19.68
CA ARG A 54 -9.23 11.87 20.93
C ARG A 54 -9.09 13.40 21.02
N LYS A 55 -8.89 14.07 19.89
CA LYS A 55 -8.76 15.53 19.78
C LYS A 55 -10.08 16.24 19.45
N LYS A 56 -11.20 15.52 19.40
CA LYS A 56 -12.55 16.04 19.10
C LYS A 56 -12.62 16.86 17.81
N LYS A 57 -11.92 16.41 16.76
CA LYS A 57 -11.88 17.07 15.44
C LYS A 57 -12.94 16.51 14.51
N SER A 58 -14.19 16.93 14.67
CA SER A 58 -15.37 16.38 13.97
C SER A 58 -15.20 16.22 12.45
N ALA A 59 -14.67 17.23 11.75
CA ALA A 59 -14.44 17.14 10.30
C ALA A 59 -13.47 16.00 9.92
N PHE A 60 -12.36 15.87 10.66
CA PHE A 60 -11.37 14.80 10.43
C PHE A 60 -11.92 13.43 10.77
N ILE A 61 -12.78 13.32 11.80
CA ILE A 61 -13.44 12.06 12.17
C ILE A 61 -14.29 11.54 11.01
N VAL A 62 -15.13 12.41 10.42
CA VAL A 62 -16.02 12.01 9.31
C VAL A 62 -15.20 11.56 8.10
N VAL A 63 -14.23 12.38 7.66
CA VAL A 63 -13.40 12.07 6.49
C VAL A 63 -12.62 10.77 6.69
N ASN A 64 -11.93 10.61 7.83
CA ASN A 64 -11.12 9.42 8.08
C ASN A 64 -11.96 8.16 8.31
N SER A 65 -13.20 8.28 8.79
CA SER A 65 -14.12 7.14 8.90
C SER A 65 -14.51 6.62 7.51
N ILE A 66 -14.80 7.51 6.56
CA ILE A 66 -15.11 7.14 5.17
C ILE A 66 -13.88 6.48 4.53
N ILE A 67 -12.69 7.09 4.67
CA ILE A 67 -11.45 6.53 4.13
C ILE A 67 -11.16 5.14 4.73
N SER A 68 -11.35 4.97 6.05
CA SER A 68 -11.15 3.69 6.73
C SER A 68 -12.09 2.62 6.17
N VAL A 69 -13.38 2.94 5.98
CA VAL A 69 -14.35 2.01 5.38
C VAL A 69 -13.92 1.63 3.96
N LEU A 70 -13.52 2.60 3.14
CA LEU A 70 -13.05 2.32 1.77
C LEU A 70 -11.82 1.41 1.75
N TYR A 71 -10.82 1.68 2.59
CA TYR A 71 -9.64 0.82 2.67
C TYR A 71 -9.95 -0.58 3.19
N ILE A 72 -10.85 -0.72 4.16
CA ILE A 72 -11.30 -2.03 4.65
C ILE A 72 -11.99 -2.79 3.51
N LEU A 73 -12.91 -2.16 2.77
CA LEU A 73 -13.62 -2.80 1.67
C LEU A 73 -12.66 -3.23 0.54
N ILE A 74 -11.72 -2.36 0.16
CA ILE A 74 -10.68 -2.68 -0.85
C ILE A 74 -9.81 -3.84 -0.38
N THR A 75 -9.31 -3.78 0.86
CA THR A 75 -8.45 -4.83 1.45
C THR A 75 -9.20 -6.16 1.50
N TRP A 76 -10.46 -6.13 1.94
CA TRP A 76 -11.30 -7.31 1.98
C TRP A 76 -11.54 -7.90 0.58
N GLY A 77 -11.79 -7.05 -0.42
CA GLY A 77 -11.91 -7.48 -1.81
C GLY A 77 -10.64 -8.15 -2.35
N ILE A 78 -9.47 -7.57 -2.08
CA ILE A 78 -8.17 -8.15 -2.44
C ILE A 78 -8.01 -9.52 -1.78
N PHE A 79 -8.27 -9.62 -0.48
CA PHE A 79 -8.09 -10.86 0.28
C PHE A 79 -9.08 -11.94 -0.16
N ALA A 80 -10.34 -11.57 -0.43
CA ALA A 80 -11.35 -12.50 -0.90
C ALA A 80 -11.03 -13.05 -2.30
N HIS A 81 -10.41 -12.24 -3.17
CA HIS A 81 -9.93 -12.67 -4.48
C HIS A 81 -8.73 -13.62 -4.36
N TYR A 82 -7.68 -13.19 -3.66
CA TYR A 82 -6.40 -13.92 -3.61
C TYR A 82 -6.38 -15.12 -2.65
N SER A 83 -7.20 -15.15 -1.60
CA SER A 83 -7.25 -16.27 -0.63
C SER A 83 -7.68 -17.61 -1.22
N ARG A 84 -8.25 -17.61 -2.43
CA ARG A 84 -8.69 -18.81 -3.14
C ARG A 84 -7.58 -19.45 -3.99
N LEU A 85 -6.45 -18.77 -4.14
CA LEU A 85 -5.36 -19.15 -5.03
C LEU A 85 -4.13 -19.60 -4.22
N SER A 86 -3.31 -20.49 -4.76
CA SER A 86 -1.99 -20.79 -4.19
C SER A 86 -1.06 -19.58 -4.30
N ILE A 87 -0.01 -19.50 -3.47
CA ILE A 87 0.93 -18.35 -3.48
C ILE A 87 1.49 -18.08 -4.88
N HIS A 88 1.89 -19.12 -5.60
CA HIS A 88 2.41 -19.00 -6.96
C HIS A 88 1.36 -18.43 -7.93
N GLU A 89 0.10 -18.88 -7.83
CA GLU A 89 -1.01 -18.33 -8.63
C GLU A 89 -1.32 -16.88 -8.25
N GLN A 90 -1.26 -16.52 -6.96
CA GLN A 90 -1.45 -15.14 -6.51
C GLN A 90 -0.39 -14.20 -7.09
N PHE A 91 0.88 -14.63 -7.06
CA PHE A 91 2.00 -13.89 -7.63
C PHE A 91 1.81 -13.67 -9.13
N ASN A 92 1.54 -14.75 -9.87
CA ASN A 92 1.36 -14.68 -11.32
C ASN A 92 0.13 -13.87 -11.73
N ASP A 93 -1.02 -14.04 -11.08
CA ASP A 93 -2.24 -13.26 -11.36
C ASP A 93 -2.01 -11.76 -11.12
N CYS A 94 -1.33 -11.41 -10.02
CA CYS A 94 -0.96 -10.02 -9.75
C CYS A 94 -0.02 -9.46 -10.83
N MET A 95 1.05 -10.20 -11.17
CA MET A 95 2.00 -9.81 -12.20
C MET A 95 1.32 -9.60 -13.56
N TRP A 96 0.45 -10.52 -13.97
CA TRP A 96 -0.31 -10.43 -15.23
C TRP A 96 -1.25 -9.23 -15.27
N LYS A 97 -1.94 -8.93 -14.17
CA LYS A 97 -2.78 -7.73 -14.06
C LYS A 97 -1.96 -6.44 -14.20
N LEU A 98 -0.76 -6.41 -13.63
CA LEU A 98 0.15 -5.27 -13.75
C LEU A 98 0.70 -5.13 -15.17
N TYR A 99 1.01 -6.23 -15.87
CA TYR A 99 1.34 -6.20 -17.29
C TYR A 99 0.17 -5.69 -18.14
N GLY A 100 -1.06 -6.17 -17.90
CA GLY A 100 -2.23 -5.67 -18.61
C GLY A 100 -2.47 -4.16 -18.38
N LEU A 101 -2.23 -3.68 -17.16
CA LEU A 101 -2.29 -2.25 -16.84
C LEU A 101 -1.17 -1.45 -17.51
N SER A 102 0.04 -2.03 -17.56
CA SER A 102 1.20 -1.49 -18.27
C SER A 102 0.89 -1.26 -19.75
N ASP A 103 0.32 -2.26 -20.41
CA ASP A 103 -0.07 -2.19 -21.81
C ASP A 103 -1.20 -1.17 -22.04
N HIS A 104 -2.17 -1.12 -21.12
CA HIS A 104 -3.29 -0.18 -21.22
C HIS A 104 -2.87 1.29 -21.07
N ILE A 105 -1.95 1.59 -20.15
CA ILE A 105 -1.48 2.96 -19.87
C ILE A 105 -0.33 3.36 -20.81
N GLY A 106 0.32 2.39 -21.46
CA GLY A 106 1.45 2.65 -22.37
C GLY A 106 2.75 2.99 -21.63
N ILE A 107 2.94 2.48 -20.42
CA ILE A 107 4.20 2.59 -19.65
C ILE A 107 4.79 1.21 -19.41
N SER A 108 5.99 1.11 -18.83
CA SER A 108 6.62 -0.18 -18.56
C SER A 108 6.09 -0.84 -17.27
N TYR A 109 6.15 -2.16 -17.20
CA TYR A 109 5.70 -2.93 -16.04
C TYR A 109 6.40 -2.47 -14.76
N GLU A 110 7.71 -2.23 -14.83
CA GLU A 110 8.49 -1.73 -13.70
C GLU A 110 7.99 -0.35 -13.25
N ALA A 111 7.60 0.51 -14.18
CA ALA A 111 7.04 1.83 -13.86
C ALA A 111 5.68 1.71 -13.15
N VAL A 112 4.78 0.84 -13.64
CA VAL A 112 3.50 0.56 -12.97
C VAL A 112 3.72 0.04 -11.56
N ASN A 113 4.63 -0.92 -11.40
CA ASN A 113 4.93 -1.56 -10.13
C ASN A 113 5.44 -0.52 -9.10
N LEU A 114 6.37 0.35 -9.51
CA LEU A 114 6.86 1.47 -8.69
C LEU A 114 5.74 2.47 -8.36
N LEU A 115 4.88 2.80 -9.32
CA LEU A 115 3.77 3.73 -9.08
C LEU A 115 2.81 3.21 -8.02
N ILE A 116 2.47 1.93 -8.06
CA ILE A 116 1.51 1.33 -7.12
C ILE A 116 2.15 1.09 -5.75
N TYR A 117 3.29 0.40 -5.69
CA TYR A 117 3.83 -0.06 -4.40
C TYR A 117 4.76 0.95 -3.72
N VAL A 118 5.33 1.89 -4.47
CA VAL A 118 6.23 2.91 -3.90
C VAL A 118 5.52 4.26 -3.84
N VAL A 119 5.07 4.78 -4.98
CA VAL A 119 4.56 6.15 -5.06
C VAL A 119 3.21 6.27 -4.36
N LEU A 120 2.23 5.45 -4.72
CA LEU A 120 0.89 5.48 -4.14
C LEU A 120 0.92 5.14 -2.64
N LEU A 121 1.68 4.11 -2.24
CA LEU A 121 1.82 3.76 -0.82
C LEU A 121 2.45 4.90 -0.02
N SER A 122 3.54 5.49 -0.51
CA SER A 122 4.18 6.63 0.16
C SER A 122 3.25 7.84 0.21
N ALA A 123 2.48 8.10 -0.84
CA ALA A 123 1.50 9.18 -0.86
C ALA A 123 0.42 8.99 0.21
N ILE A 124 -0.09 7.76 0.39
CA ILE A 124 -1.07 7.43 1.45
C ILE A 124 -0.47 7.64 2.84
N ILE A 125 0.75 7.16 3.08
CA ILE A 125 1.43 7.33 4.37
C ILE A 125 1.67 8.82 4.67
N LEU A 126 2.16 9.57 3.69
CA LEU A 126 2.38 11.01 3.83
C LEU A 126 1.08 11.77 4.06
N PHE A 127 0.01 11.43 3.35
CA PHE A 127 -1.32 12.02 3.55
C PHE A 127 -1.76 11.88 5.02
N HIS A 128 -1.73 10.66 5.56
CA HIS A 128 -2.09 10.45 6.97
C HIS A 128 -1.12 11.11 7.95
N LEU A 129 0.17 11.18 7.63
CA LEU A 129 1.13 11.93 8.44
C LEU A 129 0.78 13.42 8.50
N PHE A 130 0.41 14.02 7.37
CA PHE A 130 -0.02 15.42 7.33
C PHE A 130 -1.32 15.64 8.11
N GLU A 131 -2.30 14.73 8.00
CA GLU A 131 -3.52 14.80 8.80
C GLU A 131 -3.22 14.74 10.30
N VAL A 132 -2.32 13.84 10.71
CA VAL A 132 -1.87 13.72 12.09
C VAL A 132 -1.26 15.04 12.60
N LEU A 133 -0.42 15.71 11.79
CA LEU A 133 0.15 17.01 12.12
C LEU A 133 -0.91 18.13 12.18
N ALA A 134 -1.90 18.08 11.29
CA ALA A 134 -3.02 19.02 11.26
C ALA A 134 -3.90 18.88 12.51
N ILE A 135 -4.23 17.64 12.89
CA ILE A 135 -5.01 17.31 14.09
C ILE A 135 -4.29 17.79 15.37
N ASP A 136 -2.97 17.64 15.43
CA ASP A 136 -2.13 18.13 16.53
C ASP A 136 -1.98 19.66 16.56
N GLY A 137 -2.46 20.38 15.54
CA GLY A 137 -2.31 21.84 15.45
C GLY A 137 -0.90 22.30 15.12
N LYS A 138 0.01 21.40 14.72
CA LYS A 138 1.41 21.71 14.40
C LYS A 138 1.57 22.47 13.07
N LEU A 139 0.53 22.46 12.23
CA LEU A 139 0.50 23.18 10.95
C LEU A 139 0.01 24.64 11.06
N LYS A 140 -0.45 25.09 12.23
CA LYS A 140 -0.95 26.46 12.45
C LYS A 140 0.14 27.46 12.89
N LYS A 141 1.39 27.29 12.45
CA LYS A 141 2.44 28.30 12.66
C LYS A 141 2.68 29.11 11.41
N LYS A 142 1.88 30.17 11.24
CA LYS A 142 2.27 31.52 10.76
C LYS A 142 1.03 32.40 10.71
#